data_AF-A0AAN5PLG4-F1
#
_entry.id   AF-A0AAN5PLG4-F1
#
_cell.length_a   1.000
_cell.length_b   1.000
_cell.length_c   1.000
_cell.angle_alpha   90.00
_cell.angle_beta   90.00
_cell.angle_gamma   90.00
#
_symmetry.space_group_name_H-M   'P 1'
#
loop_
_entity.id
_entity.type
_entity.pdbx_description
1 polymer ?
#
loop_
_entity_poly.entity_id
_entity_poly.type
_entity_poly.pdbx_seq_one_letter_code
_entity_poly.pdbx_strand_id
1 'polypeptide(L)'
;RLGIQAFEPVLIEGKAIQLHPLVCTAYNADFDGDQMAVHVPLTLEAQLEARSLMMSTNNILSPASGEPIIVPSQDVVLGLYYLTREKVNALGEGKIYSSAQEAQNFYEAGHLDIHAKIKIRMPKEDGETGYHLVETTVGRAILAEILPKGMPFDYINRTMTKKVISKVIDSCYRKFGLKETVIFADQLMYTGFKYATRSGASIGIEDMEIPDDKSSIIEHADNEVREIES
;
A
#
# COMPACT_ATOMS: atom_id res chain seq x y z
N ARG A 1 18.41 -0.15 16.66
CA ARG A 1 17.54 -1.10 17.38
C ARG A 1 16.63 -1.87 16.44
N LEU A 2 16.03 -1.25 15.42
CA LEU A 2 15.14 -1.94 14.46
C LEU A 2 15.80 -3.00 13.57
N GLY A 3 17.13 -2.99 13.44
CA GLY A 3 17.89 -4.03 12.70
C GLY A 3 18.06 -5.36 13.44
N ILE A 4 17.47 -5.53 14.64
CA ILE A 4 17.36 -6.82 15.32
C ILE A 4 15.93 -6.93 15.86
N GLN A 5 15.18 -7.90 15.35
CA GLN A 5 13.80 -8.19 15.75
C GLN A 5 13.63 -9.68 16.01
N ALA A 6 12.63 -10.03 16.81
CA ALA A 6 12.23 -11.41 17.05
C ALA A 6 11.05 -11.81 16.16
N PHE A 7 11.10 -13.04 15.66
CA PHE A 7 10.06 -13.67 14.84
C PHE A 7 9.79 -15.08 15.37
N GLU A 8 8.59 -15.59 15.10
CA GLU A 8 8.29 -17.00 15.33
C GLU A 8 8.66 -17.81 14.08
N PRO A 9 9.54 -18.81 14.19
CA PRO A 9 10.01 -19.56 13.03
C PRO A 9 8.92 -20.49 12.50
N VAL A 10 8.75 -20.49 11.17
CA VAL A 10 7.88 -21.43 10.45
C VAL A 10 8.76 -22.38 9.66
N LEU A 11 8.56 -23.70 9.83
CA LEU A 11 9.31 -24.70 9.08
C LEU A 11 8.93 -24.65 7.61
N ILE A 12 9.95 -24.54 6.75
CA ILE A 12 9.82 -24.53 5.29
C ILE A 12 10.86 -25.48 4.69
N GLU A 13 10.61 -25.91 3.46
CA GLU A 13 11.62 -26.60 2.66
C GLU A 13 12.60 -25.59 2.04
N GLY A 14 13.84 -26.03 1.77
CA GLY A 14 14.88 -25.20 1.17
C GLY A 14 15.95 -24.73 2.16
N LYS A 15 16.84 -23.84 1.71
CA LYS A 15 18.00 -23.33 2.47
C LYS A 15 17.99 -21.81 2.64
N ALA A 16 16.94 -21.13 2.20
CA ALA A 16 16.82 -19.68 2.25
C ALA A 16 15.85 -19.26 3.38
N ILE A 17 16.17 -18.17 4.06
CA ILE A 17 15.28 -17.57 5.06
C ILE A 17 14.20 -16.77 4.32
N GLN A 18 12.94 -16.97 4.69
CA GLN A 18 11.84 -16.12 4.22
C GLN A 18 11.62 -14.99 5.22
N LEU A 19 11.65 -13.75 4.73
CA LEU A 19 11.42 -12.55 5.53
C LEU A 19 10.15 -11.83 5.05
N HIS A 20 9.37 -11.30 5.98
CA HIS A 20 8.16 -10.58 5.65
C HIS A 20 8.46 -9.28 4.89
N PRO A 21 7.77 -8.95 3.77
CA PRO A 21 8.08 -7.77 2.96
C PRO A 21 8.04 -6.44 3.75
N LEU A 22 7.08 -6.28 4.67
CA LEU A 22 6.91 -5.04 5.44
C LEU A 22 8.03 -4.75 6.46
N VAL A 23 8.89 -5.73 6.78
CA VAL A 23 10.02 -5.51 7.70
C VAL A 23 11.34 -5.23 6.98
N CYS A 24 11.39 -5.39 5.66
CA CYS A 24 12.62 -5.21 4.87
C CYS A 24 13.18 -3.78 4.99
N THR A 25 12.30 -2.78 5.08
CA THR A 25 12.66 -1.37 5.30
C THR A 25 13.38 -1.15 6.62
N ALA A 26 12.98 -1.86 7.68
CA ALA A 26 13.58 -1.76 9.01
C ALA A 26 14.99 -2.39 9.06
N TYR A 27 15.19 -3.45 8.27
CA TYR A 27 16.47 -4.12 8.09
C TYR A 27 17.38 -3.44 7.05
N ASN A 28 16.82 -2.52 6.24
CA ASN A 28 17.48 -2.00 5.04
C ASN A 28 18.05 -3.13 4.16
N ALA A 29 17.24 -4.19 4.00
CA ALA A 29 17.60 -5.39 3.26
C ALA A 29 16.76 -5.47 1.98
N ASP A 30 17.35 -6.06 0.94
CA ASP A 30 16.66 -6.46 -0.27
C ASP A 30 16.88 -7.97 -0.54
N PHE A 31 16.55 -8.43 -1.75
CA PHE A 31 16.59 -9.85 -2.11
C PHE A 31 17.53 -10.13 -3.29
N ASP A 32 18.63 -9.39 -3.39
CA ASP A 32 19.64 -9.57 -4.45
C ASP A 32 20.86 -10.43 -4.05
N GLY A 33 20.93 -10.86 -2.79
CA GLY A 33 22.03 -11.66 -2.25
C GLY A 33 22.31 -11.47 -0.75
N ASP A 34 21.57 -10.58 -0.09
CA ASP A 34 21.69 -10.31 1.34
C ASP A 34 21.59 -11.56 2.22
N GLN A 35 22.37 -11.56 3.31
CA GLN A 35 22.44 -12.65 4.28
C GLN A 35 21.99 -12.18 5.67
N MET A 36 21.30 -13.05 6.40
CA MET A 36 20.84 -12.77 7.76
C MET A 36 21.33 -13.84 8.75
N ALA A 37 21.78 -13.40 9.91
CA ALA A 37 22.15 -14.27 11.02
C ALA A 37 20.95 -14.51 11.93
N VAL A 38 20.70 -15.77 12.27
CA VAL A 38 19.61 -16.18 13.18
C VAL A 38 20.21 -16.64 14.51
N HIS A 39 19.69 -16.09 15.60
CA HIS A 39 20.09 -16.45 16.96
C HIS A 39 18.88 -17.00 17.72
N VAL A 40 19.12 -17.96 18.63
CA VAL A 40 18.06 -18.62 19.41
C VAL A 40 18.20 -18.26 20.89
N PRO A 41 17.21 -17.59 21.50
CA PRO A 41 17.22 -17.31 22.93
C PRO A 41 16.99 -18.60 23.74
N LEU A 42 17.92 -18.94 24.63
CA LEU A 42 17.90 -20.21 25.38
C LEU A 42 17.17 -20.11 26.71
N THR A 43 17.34 -19.01 27.46
CA THR A 43 16.70 -18.84 28.78
C THR A 43 15.27 -18.37 28.65
N LEU A 44 14.44 -18.68 29.65
CA LEU A 44 13.04 -18.26 29.68
C LEU A 44 12.93 -16.73 29.69
N GLU A 45 13.80 -16.06 30.43
CA GLU A 45 13.87 -14.60 30.51
C GLU A 45 14.17 -14.00 29.12
N ALA A 46 15.13 -14.56 28.38
CA ALA A 46 15.47 -14.08 27.04
C ALA A 46 14.34 -14.34 26.03
N GLN A 47 13.63 -15.47 26.15
CA GLN A 47 12.46 -15.76 25.30
C GLN A 47 11.30 -14.80 25.59
N LEU A 48 11.05 -14.50 26.87
CA LEU A 48 10.03 -13.54 27.29
C LEU A 48 10.38 -12.11 26.83
N GLU A 49 11.64 -11.71 26.95
CA GLU A 49 12.13 -10.42 26.46
C GLU A 49 12.00 -10.31 24.93
N ALA A 50 12.44 -11.33 24.20
CA ALA A 50 12.33 -11.37 22.75
C ALA A 50 10.87 -11.23 22.31
N ARG A 51 9.94 -11.95 22.95
CA ARG A 51 8.51 -11.89 22.65
C ARG A 51 7.86 -10.56 23.05
N SER A 52 8.21 -10.02 24.22
CA SER A 52 7.54 -8.83 24.77
C SER A 52 8.07 -7.52 24.21
N LEU A 53 9.36 -7.45 23.85
CA LEU A 53 10.01 -6.21 23.44
C LEU A 53 10.53 -6.26 22.00
N MET A 54 11.13 -7.38 21.59
CA MET A 54 11.82 -7.46 20.30
C MET A 54 10.93 -7.94 19.15
N MET A 55 9.74 -8.48 19.44
CA MET A 55 8.83 -9.00 18.42
C MET A 55 8.53 -7.94 17.35
N SER A 56 8.58 -8.33 16.09
CA SER A 56 8.40 -7.41 14.95
C SER A 56 7.08 -6.63 15.01
N THR A 57 6.01 -7.28 15.50
CA THR A 57 4.69 -6.67 15.69
C THR A 57 4.70 -5.50 16.68
N ASN A 58 5.64 -5.46 17.63
CA ASN A 58 5.78 -4.34 18.58
C ASN A 58 6.49 -3.13 17.97
N ASN A 59 7.29 -3.34 16.92
CA ASN A 59 8.25 -2.38 16.38
C ASN A 59 7.75 -1.74 15.08
N ILE A 60 6.54 -1.16 15.11
CA ILE A 60 5.87 -0.62 13.92
C ILE A 60 6.12 0.87 13.66
N LEU A 61 6.66 1.60 14.65
CA LEU A 61 7.03 3.01 14.53
C LEU A 61 8.54 3.19 14.58
N SER A 62 9.04 4.19 13.86
CA SER A 62 10.43 4.65 13.96
C SER A 62 10.68 5.29 15.33
N PRO A 63 11.70 4.84 16.10
CA PRO A 63 12.08 5.48 17.36
C PRO A 63 12.53 6.94 17.20
N ALA A 64 12.96 7.35 16.00
CA ALA A 64 13.49 8.68 15.74
C ALA A 64 12.40 9.72 15.42
N SER A 65 11.38 9.32 14.64
CA SER A 65 10.34 10.24 14.14
C SER A 65 8.94 9.94 14.66
N GLY A 66 8.70 8.74 15.21
CA GLY A 66 7.37 8.27 15.57
C GLY A 66 6.48 7.95 14.36
N GLU A 67 7.01 7.99 13.15
CA GLU A 67 6.28 7.62 11.92
C GLU A 67 6.28 6.10 11.72
N PRO A 68 5.24 5.52 11.09
CA PRO A 68 5.21 4.09 10.79
C PRO A 68 6.36 3.65 9.89
N ILE A 69 7.03 2.55 10.23
CA ILE A 69 8.10 1.95 9.41
C ILE A 69 7.61 0.77 8.55
N ILE A 70 6.48 0.17 8.91
CA ILE A 70 5.82 -0.94 8.20
C ILE A 70 5.00 -0.47 6.99
N VAL A 71 5.35 0.68 6.41
CA VAL A 71 4.65 1.22 5.24
C VAL A 71 4.98 0.36 4.03
N PRO A 72 3.99 -0.15 3.29
CA PRO A 72 4.25 -0.91 2.07
C PRO A 72 5.11 -0.14 1.07
N SER A 73 5.90 -0.88 0.30
CA SER A 73 6.82 -0.34 -0.71
C SER A 73 6.50 -0.86 -2.11
N GLN A 74 7.08 -0.20 -3.12
CA GLN A 74 7.14 -0.65 -4.52
C GLN A 74 5.79 -1.17 -5.03
N ASP A 75 5.71 -2.46 -5.38
CA ASP A 75 4.57 -3.07 -6.08
C ASP A 75 3.28 -3.04 -5.28
N VAL A 76 3.36 -3.14 -3.95
CA VAL A 76 2.16 -3.04 -3.10
C VAL A 76 1.55 -1.63 -3.24
N VAL A 77 2.39 -0.60 -3.24
CA VAL A 77 1.95 0.78 -3.46
C VAL A 77 1.39 0.95 -4.87
N LEU A 78 2.03 0.36 -5.88
CA LEU A 78 1.55 0.40 -7.26
C LEU A 78 0.16 -0.24 -7.40
N GLY A 79 -0.05 -1.42 -6.79
CA GLY A 79 -1.33 -2.12 -6.83
C GLY A 79 -2.44 -1.35 -6.13
N LEU A 80 -2.17 -0.77 -4.96
CA LEU A 80 -3.12 0.08 -4.24
C LEU A 80 -3.41 1.39 -5.00
N TYR A 81 -2.39 2.00 -5.59
CA TYR A 81 -2.54 3.19 -6.43
C TYR A 81 -3.42 2.91 -7.65
N TYR A 82 -3.14 1.82 -8.37
CA TYR A 82 -3.93 1.36 -9.50
C TYR A 82 -5.38 1.15 -9.06
N LEU A 83 -5.61 0.33 -8.04
CA LEU A 83 -6.95 0.01 -7.52
C LEU A 83 -7.77 1.27 -7.18
N THR A 84 -7.15 2.29 -6.58
CA THR A 84 -7.86 3.47 -6.07
C THR A 84 -7.94 4.65 -7.05
N ARG A 85 -7.34 4.51 -8.23
CA ARG A 85 -7.43 5.50 -9.30
C ARG A 85 -8.83 5.52 -9.92
N GLU A 86 -9.25 6.70 -10.35
CA GLU A 86 -10.49 6.91 -11.09
C GLU A 86 -10.24 7.12 -12.58
N LYS A 87 -11.21 6.73 -13.40
CA LYS A 87 -11.20 6.89 -14.85
C LYS A 87 -12.50 7.58 -15.27
N VAL A 88 -12.37 8.57 -16.15
CA VAL A 88 -13.52 9.27 -16.74
C VAL A 88 -14.08 8.43 -17.90
N ASN A 89 -15.41 8.38 -18.04
CA ASN A 89 -16.13 7.60 -19.05
C ASN A 89 -15.84 6.10 -18.97
N ALA A 90 -15.80 5.57 -17.75
CA ALA A 90 -15.56 4.15 -17.51
C ALA A 90 -16.86 3.34 -17.65
N LEU A 91 -16.74 2.04 -17.95
CA LEU A 91 -17.90 1.17 -18.08
C LEU A 91 -18.66 1.08 -16.75
N GLY A 92 -19.95 1.44 -16.75
CA GLY A 92 -20.80 1.40 -15.56
C GLY A 92 -20.70 2.61 -14.63
N GLU A 93 -20.15 3.73 -15.12
CA GLU A 93 -20.12 5.01 -14.41
C GLU A 93 -21.53 5.51 -14.02
N GLY A 94 -21.64 6.12 -12.84
CA GLY A 94 -22.87 6.71 -12.30
C GLY A 94 -23.86 5.71 -11.70
N LYS A 95 -23.57 4.40 -11.75
CA LYS A 95 -24.43 3.37 -11.16
C LYS A 95 -24.40 3.41 -9.63
N ILE A 96 -25.49 2.94 -9.03
CA ILE A 96 -25.68 2.88 -7.59
C ILE A 96 -25.64 1.42 -7.15
N TYR A 97 -24.86 1.12 -6.11
CA TYR A 97 -24.71 -0.22 -5.55
C TYR A 97 -25.03 -0.23 -4.06
N SER A 98 -25.59 -1.34 -3.59
CA SER A 98 -26.03 -1.50 -2.20
C SER A 98 -24.92 -1.93 -1.24
N SER A 99 -23.84 -2.53 -1.77
CA SER A 99 -22.68 -3.04 -1.02
C SER A 99 -21.44 -3.17 -1.92
N ALA A 100 -20.26 -3.32 -1.29
CA ALA A 100 -18.98 -3.47 -2.00
C ALA A 100 -18.94 -4.82 -2.75
N GLN A 101 -19.45 -5.89 -2.12
CA GLN A 101 -19.59 -7.20 -2.73
C GLN A 101 -20.44 -7.17 -4.01
N GLU A 102 -21.54 -6.39 -4.03
CA GLU A 102 -22.35 -6.26 -5.24
C GLU A 102 -21.54 -5.61 -6.37
N ALA A 103 -20.86 -4.50 -6.09
CA ALA A 103 -19.99 -3.85 -7.07
C ALA A 103 -18.88 -4.79 -7.56
N GLN A 104 -18.28 -5.59 -6.68
CA GLN A 104 -17.28 -6.59 -7.04
C GLN A 104 -17.86 -7.67 -7.97
N ASN A 105 -19.07 -8.18 -7.69
CA ASN A 105 -19.72 -9.18 -8.54
C ASN A 105 -19.97 -8.64 -9.97
N PHE A 106 -20.38 -7.37 -10.10
CA PHE A 106 -20.55 -6.73 -11.40
C PHE A 106 -19.22 -6.50 -12.14
N TYR A 107 -18.15 -6.20 -11.42
CA TYR A 107 -16.80 -6.12 -11.97
C TYR A 107 -16.32 -7.49 -12.47
N GLU A 108 -16.52 -8.55 -11.69
CA GLU A 108 -16.16 -9.92 -12.07
C GLU A 108 -16.99 -10.44 -13.25
N ALA A 109 -18.24 -10.01 -13.39
CA ALA A 109 -19.09 -10.30 -14.54
C ALA A 109 -18.70 -9.47 -15.80
N GLY A 110 -17.76 -8.54 -15.71
CA GLY A 110 -17.30 -7.71 -16.84
C GLY A 110 -18.25 -6.57 -17.23
N HIS A 111 -19.23 -6.24 -16.37
CA HIS A 111 -20.22 -5.19 -16.63
C HIS A 111 -19.87 -3.83 -16.00
N LEU A 112 -18.74 -3.75 -15.30
CA LEU A 112 -18.28 -2.60 -14.54
C LEU A 112 -16.74 -2.53 -14.57
N ASP A 113 -16.19 -1.34 -14.80
CA ASP A 113 -14.74 -1.10 -14.73
C ASP A 113 -14.34 -0.82 -13.26
N ILE A 114 -13.16 -1.30 -12.85
CA ILE A 114 -12.66 -1.13 -11.47
C ILE A 114 -12.41 0.35 -11.11
N HIS A 115 -12.16 1.18 -12.12
CA HIS A 115 -11.92 2.63 -11.97
C HIS A 115 -13.18 3.47 -12.18
N ALA A 116 -14.35 2.83 -12.39
CA ALA A 116 -15.60 3.55 -12.62
C ALA A 116 -16.08 4.28 -11.37
N LYS A 117 -16.56 5.52 -11.56
CA LYS A 117 -17.20 6.31 -10.51
C LYS A 117 -18.60 5.76 -10.26
N ILE A 118 -18.85 5.34 -9.02
CA ILE A 118 -20.10 4.73 -8.59
C ILE A 118 -20.59 5.40 -7.29
N LYS A 119 -21.87 5.21 -6.98
CA LYS A 119 -22.41 5.58 -5.67
C LYS A 119 -22.65 4.31 -4.87
N ILE A 120 -22.04 4.21 -3.70
CA ILE A 120 -22.20 3.06 -2.83
C ILE A 120 -22.86 3.46 -1.52
N ARG A 121 -23.73 2.59 -1.02
CA ARG A 121 -24.34 2.75 0.29
C ARG A 121 -23.37 2.28 1.38
N MET A 122 -22.90 3.20 2.22
CA MET A 122 -22.04 2.89 3.37
C MET A 122 -22.78 3.14 4.69
N PRO A 123 -22.52 2.32 5.73
CA PRO A 123 -23.01 2.61 7.08
C PRO A 123 -22.43 3.95 7.57
N LYS A 124 -23.20 4.72 8.33
CA LYS A 124 -22.69 5.92 9.00
C LYS A 124 -21.65 5.55 10.05
N GLU A 125 -20.64 6.39 10.19
CA GLU A 125 -19.47 6.16 11.05
C GLU A 125 -19.73 6.54 12.53
N ASP A 126 -20.72 7.40 12.80
CA ASP A 126 -20.99 8.02 14.10
C ASP A 126 -21.85 7.18 15.07
N GLY A 127 -21.96 5.86 14.87
CA GLY A 127 -22.78 4.98 15.72
C GLY A 127 -24.29 5.18 15.60
N GLU A 128 -24.75 6.08 14.72
CA GLU A 128 -26.16 6.18 14.31
C GLU A 128 -26.52 5.02 13.37
N THR A 129 -27.65 4.36 13.63
CA THR A 129 -28.26 3.41 12.68
C THR A 129 -28.75 4.16 11.45
N GLY A 130 -27.91 4.22 10.42
CA GLY A 130 -28.24 4.86 9.15
C GLY A 130 -27.21 4.54 8.08
N TYR A 131 -27.62 4.70 6.82
CA TYR A 131 -26.73 4.59 5.67
C TYR A 131 -26.66 5.94 4.96
N HIS A 132 -25.53 6.21 4.34
CA HIS A 132 -25.38 7.35 3.45
C HIS A 132 -24.81 6.89 2.11
N LEU A 133 -25.15 7.62 1.05
CA LEU A 133 -24.63 7.40 -0.29
C LEU A 133 -23.32 8.17 -0.43
N VAL A 134 -22.24 7.46 -0.75
CA VAL A 134 -20.92 8.04 -0.97
C VAL A 134 -20.53 7.84 -2.43
N GLU A 135 -20.02 8.90 -3.05
CA GLU A 135 -19.41 8.83 -4.38
C GLU A 135 -17.99 8.29 -4.24
N THR A 136 -17.70 7.19 -4.93
CA THR A 136 -16.41 6.50 -4.85
C THR A 136 -16.12 5.71 -6.14
N THR A 137 -15.06 4.92 -6.15
CA THR A 137 -14.76 3.96 -7.22
C THR A 137 -14.95 2.52 -6.73
N VAL A 138 -15.12 1.58 -7.65
CA VAL A 138 -15.23 0.15 -7.32
C VAL A 138 -14.00 -0.31 -6.54
N GLY A 139 -12.79 0.07 -6.98
CA GLY A 139 -11.58 -0.31 -6.28
C GLY A 139 -11.45 0.27 -4.87
N ARG A 140 -11.89 1.52 -4.64
CA ARG A 140 -11.95 2.12 -3.29
C ARG A 140 -12.99 1.43 -2.41
N ALA A 141 -14.12 1.01 -2.99
CA ALA A 141 -15.15 0.24 -2.27
C ALA A 141 -14.63 -1.13 -1.83
N ILE A 142 -13.86 -1.83 -2.68
CA ILE A 142 -13.18 -3.09 -2.32
C ILE A 142 -12.19 -2.86 -1.18
N LEU A 143 -11.42 -1.76 -1.24
CA LEU A 143 -10.49 -1.40 -0.17
C LEU A 143 -11.20 -1.04 1.15
N ALA A 144 -12.49 -0.69 1.12
CA ALA A 144 -13.27 -0.43 2.33
C ALA A 144 -13.47 -1.68 3.19
N GLU A 145 -13.48 -2.87 2.59
CA GLU A 145 -13.72 -4.12 3.32
C GLU A 145 -12.57 -4.47 4.28
N ILE A 146 -11.36 -4.01 3.98
CA ILE A 146 -10.19 -4.22 4.83
C ILE A 146 -10.03 -3.16 5.92
N LEU A 147 -10.83 -2.08 5.90
CA LEU A 147 -10.72 -1.02 6.91
C LEU A 147 -11.14 -1.53 8.30
N PRO A 148 -10.40 -1.14 9.36
CA PRO A 148 -10.83 -1.39 10.73
C PRO A 148 -12.21 -0.77 11.00
N LYS A 149 -13.03 -1.48 11.79
CA LYS A 149 -14.38 -1.00 12.16
C LYS A 149 -14.29 0.34 12.88
N GLY A 150 -15.00 1.34 12.38
CA GLY A 150 -15.01 2.71 12.93
C GLY A 150 -13.95 3.64 12.32
N MET A 151 -13.11 3.17 11.39
CA MET A 151 -12.22 4.04 10.64
C MET A 151 -13.00 4.75 9.52
N PRO A 152 -12.87 6.09 9.38
CA PRO A 152 -13.58 6.80 8.35
C PRO A 152 -13.20 6.37 6.93
N PHE A 153 -14.19 6.18 6.06
CA PHE A 153 -13.99 5.82 4.66
C PHE A 153 -13.27 6.94 3.89
N ASP A 154 -13.37 8.19 4.33
CA ASP A 154 -12.68 9.32 3.73
C ASP A 154 -11.14 9.16 3.69
N TYR A 155 -10.56 8.38 4.61
CA TYR A 155 -9.12 8.10 4.61
C TYR A 155 -8.67 7.37 3.34
N ILE A 156 -9.54 6.53 2.77
CA ILE A 156 -9.25 5.73 1.57
C ILE A 156 -10.02 6.20 0.33
N ASN A 157 -10.97 7.13 0.47
CA ASN A 157 -11.72 7.65 -0.67
C ASN A 157 -10.92 8.66 -1.51
N ARG A 158 -9.66 8.33 -1.79
CA ARG A 158 -8.68 9.13 -2.53
C ARG A 158 -7.67 8.20 -3.18
N THR A 159 -6.88 8.72 -4.11
CA THR A 159 -5.81 7.94 -4.73
C THR A 159 -4.71 7.62 -3.70
N MET A 160 -4.44 6.33 -3.50
CA MET A 160 -3.54 5.83 -2.46
C MET A 160 -2.08 5.90 -2.91
N THR A 161 -1.46 7.06 -2.72
CA THR A 161 -0.01 7.22 -2.87
C THR A 161 0.74 6.72 -1.62
N LYS A 162 2.05 6.47 -1.72
CA LYS A 162 2.90 6.07 -0.57
C LYS A 162 2.69 6.95 0.67
N LYS A 163 2.63 8.28 0.47
CA LYS A 163 2.42 9.26 1.56
C LYS A 163 1.03 9.12 2.18
N VAL A 164 0.00 8.87 1.37
CA VAL A 164 -1.37 8.67 1.87
C VAL A 164 -1.43 7.37 2.69
N ILE A 165 -0.91 6.27 2.15
CA ILE A 165 -0.87 4.96 2.84
C ILE A 165 -0.20 5.10 4.21
N SER A 166 0.96 5.77 4.28
CA SER A 166 1.65 6.05 5.54
C SER A 166 0.78 6.79 6.56
N LYS A 167 0.03 7.81 6.12
CA LYS A 167 -0.88 8.58 6.98
C LYS A 167 -2.07 7.76 7.46
N VAL A 168 -2.62 6.88 6.61
CA VAL A 168 -3.72 5.99 6.97
C VAL A 168 -3.26 5.00 8.04
N ILE A 169 -2.07 4.40 7.89
CA ILE A 169 -1.49 3.50 8.89
C ILE A 169 -1.23 4.23 10.22
N ASP A 170 -0.66 5.44 10.19
CA ASP A 170 -0.45 6.25 11.40
C ASP A 170 -1.78 6.58 12.11
N SER A 171 -2.80 6.93 11.33
CA SER A 171 -4.14 7.23 11.86
C SER A 171 -4.80 5.99 12.46
N CYS A 172 -4.61 4.82 11.83
CA CYS A 172 -5.06 3.54 12.38
C CYS A 172 -4.39 3.25 13.72
N TYR A 173 -3.07 3.42 13.80
CA TYR A 173 -2.30 3.20 15.03
C TYR A 173 -2.77 4.08 16.18
N ARG A 174 -2.95 5.38 15.94
CA ARG A 174 -3.38 6.33 16.96
C ARG A 174 -4.78 6.07 17.48
N LYS A 175 -5.69 5.55 16.65
CA LYS A 175 -7.11 5.34 17.00
C LYS A 175 -7.42 3.94 17.55
N PHE A 176 -6.84 2.91 16.95
CA PHE A 176 -7.19 1.50 17.20
C PHE A 176 -6.06 0.70 17.86
N GLY A 177 -4.88 1.30 17.99
CA GLY A 177 -3.72 0.68 18.62
C GLY A 177 -3.00 -0.31 17.72
N LEU A 178 -2.12 -1.10 18.34
CA LEU A 178 -1.11 -1.88 17.65
C LEU A 178 -1.69 -3.07 16.87
N LYS A 179 -2.52 -3.90 17.52
CA LYS A 179 -3.04 -5.14 16.94
C LYS A 179 -3.82 -4.89 15.65
N GLU A 180 -4.78 -3.97 15.67
CA GLU A 180 -5.60 -3.65 14.50
C GLU A 180 -4.74 -3.06 13.37
N THR A 181 -3.71 -2.28 13.70
CA THR A 181 -2.80 -1.71 12.69
C THR A 181 -1.96 -2.76 11.99
N VAL A 182 -1.46 -3.76 12.72
CA VAL A 182 -0.70 -4.88 12.14
C VAL A 182 -1.59 -5.69 11.20
N ILE A 183 -2.81 -6.04 11.65
CA ILE A 183 -3.79 -6.76 10.81
C ILE A 183 -4.11 -5.94 9.54
N PHE A 184 -4.33 -4.64 9.70
CA PHE A 184 -4.64 -3.76 8.58
C PHE A 184 -3.47 -3.65 7.58
N ALA A 185 -2.23 -3.55 8.07
CA ALA A 185 -1.03 -3.49 7.22
C ALA A 185 -0.84 -4.79 6.41
N ASP A 186 -1.08 -5.95 7.01
CA ASP A 186 -1.05 -7.23 6.29
C ASP A 186 -2.14 -7.30 5.21
N GLN A 187 -3.37 -6.90 5.53
CA GLN A 187 -4.46 -6.88 4.55
C GLN A 187 -4.19 -5.91 3.39
N LEU A 188 -3.59 -4.75 3.68
CA LEU A 188 -3.11 -3.82 2.65
C LEU A 188 -2.04 -4.46 1.76
N MET A 189 -1.09 -5.18 2.36
CA MET A 189 -0.04 -5.88 1.63
C MET A 189 -0.62 -6.92 0.67
N TYR A 190 -1.49 -7.81 1.17
CA TYR A 190 -2.13 -8.84 0.34
C TYR A 190 -2.98 -8.24 -0.78
N THR A 191 -3.74 -7.19 -0.47
CA THR A 191 -4.58 -6.49 -1.46
C THR A 191 -3.71 -5.83 -2.53
N GLY A 192 -2.64 -5.13 -2.12
CA GLY A 192 -1.73 -4.48 -3.06
C GLY A 192 -1.06 -5.47 -4.00
N PHE A 193 -0.51 -6.58 -3.50
CA PHE A 193 0.08 -7.61 -4.38
C PHE A 193 -0.93 -8.23 -5.34
N LYS A 194 -2.15 -8.53 -4.86
CA LYS A 194 -3.23 -9.08 -5.70
C LYS A 194 -3.56 -8.15 -6.87
N TYR A 195 -3.76 -6.86 -6.59
CA TYR A 195 -4.15 -5.90 -7.62
C TYR A 195 -2.97 -5.37 -8.46
N ALA A 196 -1.75 -5.40 -7.93
CA ALA A 196 -0.54 -5.17 -8.74
C ALA A 196 -0.44 -6.24 -9.84
N THR A 197 -0.62 -7.51 -9.49
CA THR A 197 -0.59 -8.62 -10.46
C THR A 197 -1.73 -8.50 -11.47
N ARG A 198 -2.96 -8.21 -11.01
CA ARG A 198 -4.11 -8.05 -11.91
C ARG A 198 -4.02 -6.82 -12.81
N SER A 199 -3.29 -5.78 -12.43
CA SER A 199 -3.12 -4.60 -13.26
C SER A 199 -2.36 -4.91 -14.55
N GLY A 200 -1.53 -5.97 -14.54
CA GLY A 200 -0.66 -6.29 -15.67
C GLY A 200 0.32 -5.16 -16.01
N ALA A 201 0.64 -4.30 -15.04
CA ALA A 201 1.54 -3.18 -15.24
C ALA A 201 2.91 -3.71 -15.72
N SER A 202 3.32 -3.22 -16.89
CA SER A 202 4.59 -3.52 -17.53
C SER A 202 5.17 -2.22 -18.04
N ILE A 203 6.45 -2.23 -18.36
CA ILE A 203 7.15 -1.11 -19.00
C ILE A 203 7.70 -1.55 -20.36
N GLY A 204 7.35 -0.79 -21.39
CA GLY A 204 7.86 -0.92 -22.75
C GLY A 204 8.71 0.28 -23.14
N ILE A 205 9.39 0.17 -24.29
CA ILE A 205 10.19 1.29 -24.83
C ILE A 205 9.31 2.48 -25.23
N GLU A 206 8.06 2.22 -25.65
CA GLU A 206 7.10 3.24 -26.07
C GLU A 206 6.54 4.06 -24.90
N ASP A 207 6.67 3.57 -23.66
CA ASP A 207 6.31 4.34 -22.46
C ASP A 207 7.32 5.49 -22.20
N MET A 208 8.49 5.46 -22.84
CA MET A 208 9.52 6.50 -22.75
C MET A 208 9.32 7.56 -23.84
N GLU A 209 8.34 8.42 -23.65
CA GLU A 209 8.03 9.50 -24.57
C GLU A 209 9.13 10.58 -24.58
N ILE A 210 9.81 10.75 -25.72
CA ILE A 210 10.80 11.81 -25.92
C ILE A 210 10.05 13.07 -26.35
N PRO A 211 10.17 14.20 -25.63
CA PRO A 211 9.51 15.44 -26.01
C PRO A 211 9.98 15.95 -27.38
N ASP A 212 9.05 16.39 -28.22
CA ASP A 212 9.33 16.91 -29.57
C ASP A 212 10.28 18.12 -29.55
N ASP A 213 10.15 18.97 -28.52
CA ASP A 213 10.95 20.19 -28.34
C ASP A 213 12.39 19.92 -27.88
N LYS A 214 12.78 18.67 -27.61
CA LYS A 214 14.11 18.35 -27.10
C LYS A 214 15.23 18.89 -28.00
N SER A 215 15.09 18.74 -29.33
CA SER A 215 16.12 19.16 -30.28
C SER A 215 16.28 20.68 -30.34
N SER A 216 15.18 21.43 -30.28
CA SER A 216 15.22 22.89 -30.33
C SER A 216 15.82 23.49 -29.06
N ILE A 217 15.53 22.91 -27.89
CA ILE A 217 16.13 23.32 -26.61
C ILE A 217 17.65 23.12 -26.63
N ILE A 218 18.12 21.98 -27.14
CA ILE A 218 19.56 21.69 -27.25
C ILE A 218 20.24 22.67 -28.20
N GLU A 219 19.65 22.90 -29.38
CA GLU A 219 20.22 23.82 -30.38
C GLU A 219 20.29 25.26 -29.85
N HIS A 220 19.28 25.71 -29.10
CA HIS A 220 19.31 27.03 -28.48
C HIS A 220 20.45 27.16 -27.45
N ALA A 221 20.60 26.17 -26.56
CA ALA A 221 21.66 26.15 -25.56
C ALA A 221 23.06 26.09 -26.20
N ASP A 222 23.25 25.27 -27.24
CA ASP A 222 24.52 25.19 -27.97
C ASP A 222 24.89 26.53 -28.63
N ASN A 223 23.90 27.29 -29.11
CA ASN A 223 24.12 28.62 -29.68
C ASN A 223 24.49 29.65 -28.60
N GLU A 224 23.85 29.62 -27.42
CA GLU A 224 24.25 30.49 -26.30
C GLU A 224 25.69 30.22 -25.85
N VAL A 225 26.11 28.94 -25.78
CA VAL A 225 27.49 28.58 -25.44
C VAL A 225 28.47 29.14 -26.47
N ARG A 226 28.14 29.02 -27.76
CA ARG A 226 28.97 29.58 -28.84
C ARG A 226 29.11 31.10 -28.77
N GLU A 227 28.05 31.81 -28.37
CA GLU A 227 28.11 33.26 -28.17
C GLU A 227 29.02 33.66 -27.01
N ILE A 228 29.13 32.83 -25.97
CA ILE A 228 30.00 33.09 -24.80
C ILE A 228 31.47 32.73 -25.09
N GLU A 229 31.72 31.70 -25.90
CA GLU A 229 33.08 31.27 -26.27
C GLU A 229 33.72 32.13 -27.38
N SER A 230 32.93 32.98 -28.06
CA SER A 230 33.37 33.91 -29.11
C SER A 230 33.78 35.27 -28.56
#